data_AF-A0A7Y5NGS5-F1
#
_entry.id   AF-A0A7Y5NGS5-F1
#
_cell.length_a   1.000
_cell.length_b   1.000
_cell.length_c   1.000
_cell.angle_alpha   90.00
_cell.angle_beta   90.00
_cell.angle_gamma   90.00
#
_symmetry.space_group_name_H-M   'P 1'
#
loop_
_entity.id
_entity.type
_entity.pdbx_description
1 polymer ?
#
loop_
_entity_poly.entity_id
_entity_poly.type
_entity_poly.pdbx_seq_one_letter_code
_entity_poly.pdbx_strand_id
1 'polypeptide(L)'
;ADEHAADLRDSAARLAERLAALRPEHAEVRVERTPGGFPVPVGMVPFMRLRELVFHHVDLDAGFTFAKAPDEVVALFLRDAANRLSKEDAPPSLRIATTEGDAYTIGGGATSVTGPRAAVLTWLARGHTDGVEFDGPVPTLPFGG
;
A
#
# COMPACT_ATOMS: atom_id res chain seq x y z
N ALA A 1 -17.48 1.52 -21.81
CA ALA A 1 -16.34 0.63 -21.50
C ALA A 1 -15.10 1.04 -22.27
N ASP A 2 -15.20 1.18 -23.60
CA ASP A 2 -14.05 1.57 -24.46
C ASP A 2 -13.50 2.96 -24.16
N GLU A 3 -14.36 3.93 -23.81
CA GLU A 3 -13.95 5.29 -23.43
C GLU A 3 -13.08 5.30 -22.16
N HIS A 4 -13.51 4.63 -21.08
CA HIS A 4 -12.73 4.53 -19.85
C HIS A 4 -11.39 3.79 -20.08
N ALA A 5 -11.40 2.74 -20.89
CA ALA A 5 -10.17 2.01 -21.22
C ALA A 5 -9.20 2.87 -22.06
N ALA A 6 -9.71 3.70 -22.97
CA ALA A 6 -8.90 4.65 -23.72
C ALA A 6 -8.31 5.73 -22.79
N ASP A 7 -9.12 6.34 -21.92
CA ASP A 7 -8.64 7.36 -20.99
C ASP A 7 -7.59 6.81 -20.01
N LEU A 8 -7.75 5.56 -19.52
CA LEU A 8 -6.73 4.90 -18.70
C LEU A 8 -5.41 4.71 -19.44
N ARG A 9 -5.44 4.30 -20.72
CA ARG A 9 -4.21 4.14 -21.53
C ARG A 9 -3.55 5.48 -21.79
N ASP A 10 -4.32 6.48 -22.18
CA ASP A 10 -3.80 7.81 -22.54
C ASP A 10 -3.23 8.52 -21.31
N SER A 11 -3.93 8.48 -20.17
CA SER A 11 -3.44 9.04 -18.91
C SER A 11 -2.19 8.31 -18.41
N ALA A 12 -2.12 6.98 -18.54
CA ALA A 12 -0.92 6.21 -18.20
C ALA A 12 0.27 6.58 -19.08
N ALA A 13 0.08 6.72 -20.39
CA ALA A 13 1.13 7.13 -21.32
C ALA A 13 1.67 8.53 -21.01
N ARG A 14 0.77 9.50 -20.77
CA ARG A 14 1.16 10.86 -20.36
C ARG A 14 1.97 10.85 -19.06
N LEU A 15 1.56 10.06 -18.06
CA LEU A 15 2.29 9.97 -16.79
C LEU A 15 3.66 9.32 -16.99
N ALA A 16 3.75 8.24 -17.77
CA ALA A 16 5.01 7.55 -18.04
C ALA A 16 6.05 8.49 -18.69
N GLU A 17 5.64 9.32 -19.65
CA GLU A 17 6.50 10.34 -20.26
C GLU A 17 7.03 11.34 -19.21
N ARG A 18 6.17 11.81 -18.30
CA ARG A 18 6.58 12.77 -17.25
C ARG A 18 7.49 12.15 -16.21
N LEU A 19 7.24 10.91 -15.82
CA LEU A 19 8.11 10.18 -14.88
C LEU A 19 9.50 9.95 -15.46
N ALA A 20 9.59 9.63 -16.77
CA ALA A 20 10.87 9.47 -17.46
C ALA A 20 11.70 10.76 -17.53
N ALA A 21 11.06 11.93 -17.41
CA ALA A 21 11.73 13.24 -17.40
C ALA A 21 12.23 13.67 -16.00
N LEU A 22 11.91 12.91 -14.94
CA LEU A 22 12.38 13.21 -13.59
C LEU A 22 13.90 12.96 -13.46
N ARG A 23 14.57 13.84 -12.71
CA ARG A 23 16.01 13.77 -12.43
C ARG A 23 16.23 13.80 -10.92
N PRO A 24 17.37 13.32 -10.40
CA PRO A 24 17.62 13.25 -8.97
C PRO A 24 17.40 14.58 -8.22
N GLU A 25 17.73 15.72 -8.83
CA GLU A 25 17.53 17.03 -8.21
C GLU A 25 16.04 17.39 -8.00
N HIS A 26 15.12 16.71 -8.68
CA HIS A 26 13.69 16.94 -8.50
C HIS A 26 13.12 16.18 -7.30
N ALA A 27 13.83 15.20 -6.72
CA ALA A 27 13.26 14.26 -5.75
C ALA A 27 12.63 14.95 -4.52
N GLU A 28 13.28 16.00 -4.02
CA GLU A 28 12.85 16.75 -2.83
C GLU A 28 11.89 17.90 -3.12
N VAL A 29 11.65 18.23 -4.40
CA VAL A 29 10.67 19.25 -4.77
C VAL A 29 9.30 18.79 -4.28
N ARG A 30 8.61 19.64 -3.50
CA ARG A 30 7.31 19.30 -2.94
C ARG A 30 6.19 19.89 -3.78
N VAL A 31 5.21 19.05 -4.12
CA VAL A 31 4.04 19.42 -4.94
C VAL A 31 2.76 18.98 -4.26
N GLU A 32 1.68 19.73 -4.47
CA GLU A 32 0.36 19.31 -4.02
C GLU A 32 -0.16 18.16 -4.89
N ARG A 33 -0.63 17.08 -4.26
CA ARG A 33 -1.30 15.98 -4.97
C ARG A 33 -2.69 16.40 -5.47
N THR A 34 -3.39 17.18 -4.67
CA THR A 34 -4.71 17.76 -4.92
C THR A 34 -4.69 19.20 -4.44
N PRO A 35 -5.43 20.14 -5.07
CA PRO A 35 -5.46 21.53 -4.62
C PRO A 35 -5.75 21.64 -3.11
N GLY A 36 -4.86 22.29 -2.36
CA GLY A 36 -4.97 22.45 -0.91
C GLY A 36 -4.64 21.20 -0.06
N GLY A 37 -4.14 20.14 -0.68
CA GLY A 37 -3.70 18.92 0.00
C GLY A 37 -2.27 19.03 0.56
N PHE A 38 -1.90 18.11 1.44
CA PHE A 38 -0.53 18.06 1.95
C PHE A 38 0.49 17.87 0.82
N PRO A 39 1.56 18.67 0.79
CA PRO A 39 2.55 18.58 -0.28
C PRO A 39 3.35 17.30 -0.13
N VAL A 40 3.56 16.58 -1.23
CA VAL A 40 4.36 15.35 -1.32
C VAL A 40 5.66 15.60 -2.09
N PRO A 41 6.78 14.98 -1.71
CA PRO A 41 8.00 15.07 -2.51
C PRO A 41 7.81 14.35 -3.85
N VAL A 42 8.28 14.94 -4.95
CA VAL A 42 8.17 14.39 -6.31
C VAL A 42 8.80 13.00 -6.42
N GLY A 43 9.85 12.72 -5.64
CA GLY A 43 10.47 11.38 -5.57
C GLY A 43 9.51 10.28 -5.11
N MET A 44 8.38 10.61 -4.47
CA MET A 44 7.37 9.65 -4.05
C MET A 44 6.33 9.32 -5.13
N VAL A 45 6.27 10.08 -6.23
CA VAL A 45 5.25 9.88 -7.27
C VAL A 45 5.33 8.48 -7.90
N PRO A 46 6.50 7.89 -8.21
CA PRO A 46 6.58 6.50 -8.70
C PRO A 46 5.99 5.48 -7.72
N PHE A 47 6.30 5.62 -6.42
CA PHE A 47 5.74 4.76 -5.37
C PHE A 47 4.22 4.91 -5.29
N MET A 48 3.72 6.14 -5.28
CA MET A 48 2.28 6.42 -5.26
C MET A 48 1.60 5.77 -6.47
N ARG A 49 2.14 5.94 -7.68
CA ARG A 49 1.58 5.33 -8.89
C ARG A 49 1.57 3.80 -8.81
N LEU A 50 2.66 3.18 -8.35
CA LEU A 50 2.73 1.74 -8.17
C LEU A 50 1.66 1.26 -7.18
N ARG A 51 1.47 1.98 -6.07
CA ARG A 51 0.44 1.68 -5.07
C ARG A 51 -0.96 1.72 -5.66
N GLU A 52 -1.33 2.81 -6.33
CA GLU A 52 -2.64 2.97 -6.98
C GLU A 52 -2.90 1.83 -7.97
N LEU A 53 -1.92 1.49 -8.81
CA LEU A 53 -2.09 0.42 -9.80
C LEU A 53 -2.29 -0.95 -9.15
N VAL A 54 -1.44 -1.34 -8.20
CA VAL A 54 -1.50 -2.68 -7.62
C VAL A 54 -2.75 -2.83 -6.75
N PHE A 55 -3.06 -1.86 -5.89
CA PHE A 55 -4.23 -1.93 -5.03
C PHE A 55 -5.52 -1.95 -5.85
N HIS A 56 -5.66 -1.08 -6.85
CA HIS A 56 -6.89 -1.07 -7.65
C HIS A 56 -7.00 -2.23 -8.62
N HIS A 57 -5.90 -2.87 -9.01
CA HIS A 57 -5.98 -4.13 -9.74
C HIS A 57 -6.53 -5.26 -8.85
N VAL A 58 -6.20 -5.27 -7.55
CA VAL A 58 -6.87 -6.15 -6.57
C VAL A 58 -8.35 -5.79 -6.43
N ASP A 59 -8.68 -4.50 -6.33
CA ASP A 59 -10.06 -4.03 -6.16
C ASP A 59 -10.97 -4.32 -7.35
N LEU A 60 -10.42 -4.45 -8.56
CA LEU A 60 -11.18 -4.84 -9.75
C LEU A 60 -11.77 -6.26 -9.64
N ASP A 61 -11.30 -7.07 -8.69
CA ASP A 61 -11.76 -8.45 -8.44
C ASP A 61 -11.80 -9.32 -9.71
N ALA A 62 -10.88 -9.04 -10.64
CA ALA A 62 -10.75 -9.74 -11.92
C ALA A 62 -9.70 -10.88 -11.85
N GLY A 63 -9.46 -11.40 -10.65
CA GLY A 63 -8.51 -12.47 -10.38
C GLY A 63 -7.07 -12.02 -10.12
N PHE A 64 -6.76 -10.72 -10.11
CA PHE A 64 -5.46 -10.23 -9.62
C PHE A 64 -5.50 -10.10 -8.09
N THR A 65 -4.45 -10.54 -7.40
CA THR A 65 -4.33 -10.47 -5.93
C THR A 65 -2.94 -9.97 -5.54
N PHE A 66 -2.73 -9.52 -4.30
CA PHE A 66 -1.38 -9.17 -3.83
C PHE A 66 -0.39 -10.34 -3.95
N ALA A 67 -0.85 -11.59 -3.85
CA ALA A 67 -0.02 -12.78 -4.05
C ALA A 67 0.46 -12.96 -5.50
N LYS A 68 -0.12 -12.23 -6.46
CA LYS A 68 0.32 -12.20 -7.87
C LYS A 68 1.24 -11.03 -8.19
N ALA A 69 1.45 -10.10 -7.25
CA ALA A 69 2.42 -9.02 -7.41
C ALA A 69 3.84 -9.51 -7.12
N PRO A 70 4.88 -8.84 -7.65
CA PRO A 70 6.27 -9.13 -7.27
C PRO A 70 6.48 -9.02 -5.77
N ASP A 71 7.25 -9.94 -5.19
CA ASP A 71 7.39 -10.09 -3.74
C ASP A 71 7.93 -8.81 -3.06
N GLU A 72 8.91 -8.18 -3.70
CA GLU A 72 9.52 -6.93 -3.25
C GLU A 72 8.52 -5.76 -3.23
N VAL A 73 7.52 -5.78 -4.10
CA VAL A 73 6.44 -4.79 -4.15
C VAL A 73 5.48 -5.00 -3.00
N VAL A 74 5.11 -6.25 -2.71
CA VAL A 74 4.28 -6.59 -1.54
C VAL A 74 5.02 -6.21 -0.25
N ALA A 75 6.32 -6.47 -0.16
CA ALA A 75 7.15 -6.14 1.01
C ALA A 75 7.23 -4.61 1.22
N LEU A 76 7.35 -3.87 0.12
CA LEU A 76 7.34 -2.41 0.13
C LEU A 76 5.99 -1.86 0.64
N PHE A 77 4.87 -2.43 0.20
CA PHE A 77 3.54 -2.00 0.65
C PHE A 77 3.21 -2.41 2.08
N LEU A 78 3.61 -3.60 2.52
CA LEU A 78 3.45 -4.01 3.91
C LEU A 78 4.20 -3.05 4.84
N ARG A 79 5.42 -2.65 4.47
CA ARG A 79 6.18 -1.64 5.19
C ARG A 79 5.50 -0.27 5.22
N ASP A 80 4.95 0.17 4.09
CA ASP A 80 4.19 1.43 4.01
C ASP A 80 2.95 1.38 4.93
N ALA A 81 2.19 0.28 4.89
CA ALA A 81 1.03 0.07 5.75
C ALA A 81 1.40 0.09 7.24
N ALA A 82 2.44 -0.63 7.64
CA ALA A 82 2.93 -0.62 9.02
C ALA A 82 3.38 0.77 9.47
N ASN A 83 4.09 1.51 8.60
CA ASN A 83 4.55 2.88 8.87
C ASN A 83 3.41 3.90 8.95
N ARG A 84 2.32 3.68 8.23
CA ARG A 84 1.12 4.52 8.32
C ARG A 84 0.39 4.26 9.63
N LEU A 85 0.12 2.99 9.92
CA LEU A 85 -0.57 2.59 11.15
C LEU A 85 0.18 3.03 12.41
N SER A 86 1.51 3.06 12.40
CA SER A 86 2.31 3.53 13.53
C SER A 86 2.23 5.04 13.77
N LYS A 87 1.73 5.81 12.80
CA LYS A 87 1.59 7.27 12.86
C LYS A 87 0.16 7.74 13.14
N GLU A 88 -0.79 6.81 13.24
CA GLU A 88 -2.16 7.12 13.67
C GLU A 88 -2.16 7.67 15.09
N ASP A 89 -3.11 8.55 15.42
CA ASP A 89 -3.24 9.13 16.77
C ASP A 89 -3.48 8.04 17.84
N ALA A 90 -4.18 6.96 17.45
CA ALA A 90 -4.43 5.77 18.25
C ALA A 90 -4.03 4.51 17.45
N PRO A 91 -2.73 4.17 17.40
CA PRO A 91 -2.25 3.06 16.59
C PRO A 91 -2.75 1.72 17.16
N PRO A 92 -3.14 0.75 16.29
CA PRO A 92 -3.51 -0.58 16.77
C PRO A 92 -2.30 -1.28 17.39
N SER A 93 -2.55 -2.15 18.38
CA SER A 93 -1.50 -2.85 19.13
C SER A 93 -1.16 -4.18 18.47
N LEU A 94 -0.28 -4.18 17.47
CA LEU A 94 0.01 -5.33 16.61
C LEU A 94 1.47 -5.75 16.65
N ARG A 95 1.72 -7.06 16.70
CA ARG A 95 3.01 -7.67 16.41
C ARG A 95 2.86 -8.55 15.17
N ILE A 96 3.33 -8.06 14.03
CA ILE A 96 3.22 -8.75 12.75
C ILE A 96 4.51 -9.55 12.51
N ALA A 97 4.36 -10.81 12.12
CA ALA A 97 5.44 -11.65 11.61
C ALA A 97 4.96 -12.42 10.37
N THR A 98 5.58 -12.16 9.21
CA THR A 98 5.22 -12.86 7.97
C THR A 98 6.01 -14.16 7.80
N THR A 99 5.50 -15.11 7.01
CA THR A 99 6.24 -16.34 6.68
C THR A 99 7.54 -16.10 5.92
N GLU A 100 7.62 -14.96 5.24
CA GLU A 100 8.75 -14.49 4.45
C GLU A 100 9.79 -13.74 5.31
N GLY A 101 9.51 -13.54 6.60
CA GLY A 101 10.45 -13.02 7.59
C GLY A 101 10.34 -11.51 7.88
N ASP A 102 9.29 -10.83 7.43
CA ASP A 102 9.05 -9.45 7.85
C ASP A 102 8.57 -9.42 9.29
N ALA A 103 9.03 -8.44 10.07
CA ALA A 103 8.60 -8.24 11.44
C ALA A 103 8.31 -6.76 11.70
N TYR A 104 7.12 -6.47 12.21
CA TYR A 104 6.71 -5.12 12.59
C TYR A 104 6.05 -5.11 13.97
N THR A 105 6.33 -4.09 14.77
CA THR A 105 5.57 -3.79 16.00
C THR A 105 4.91 -2.44 15.81
N ILE A 106 3.58 -2.41 15.95
CA ILE A 106 2.74 -1.22 15.83
C ILE A 106 2.06 -1.03 17.19
N GLY A 107 2.03 0.21 17.68
CA GLY A 107 1.49 0.51 19.01
C GLY A 107 2.19 -0.30 20.10
N GLY A 108 1.40 -0.94 20.98
CA GLY A 108 1.89 -1.75 22.09
C GLY A 108 2.24 -3.21 21.76
N GLY A 109 1.97 -3.69 20.53
CA GLY A 109 2.27 -5.07 20.12
C GLY A 109 1.52 -6.18 20.85
N ALA A 110 0.27 -5.94 21.27
CA ALA A 110 -0.52 -6.86 22.10
C ALA A 110 -1.06 -8.08 21.33
N THR A 111 -1.49 -7.90 20.08
CA THR A 111 -2.00 -9.00 19.24
C THR A 111 -0.92 -9.48 18.29
N SER A 112 -0.55 -10.76 18.39
CA SER A 112 0.32 -11.40 17.40
C SER A 112 -0.47 -11.69 16.13
N VAL A 113 0.11 -11.35 14.98
CA VAL A 113 -0.46 -11.56 13.64
C VAL A 113 0.56 -12.29 12.78
N THR A 114 0.20 -13.46 12.28
CA THR A 114 1.07 -14.30 11.45
C THR A 114 0.39 -14.71 10.15
N GLY A 115 1.19 -14.92 9.10
CA GLY A 115 0.69 -15.39 7.81
C GLY A 115 1.59 -15.00 6.63
N PRO A 116 1.26 -15.41 5.40
CA PRO A 116 1.96 -14.94 4.22
C PRO A 116 1.87 -13.43 4.09
N ARG A 117 2.95 -12.78 3.65
CA ARG A 117 3.04 -11.33 3.49
C ARG A 117 1.87 -10.75 2.71
N ALA A 118 1.48 -11.42 1.62
CA ALA A 118 0.37 -10.97 0.79
C ALA A 118 -0.99 -11.06 1.52
N ALA A 119 -1.19 -12.10 2.34
CA ALA A 119 -2.39 -12.25 3.15
C ALA A 119 -2.46 -11.16 4.24
N VAL A 120 -1.35 -10.93 4.94
CA VAL A 120 -1.25 -9.85 5.94
C VAL A 120 -1.51 -8.48 5.30
N LEU A 121 -0.92 -8.20 4.12
CA LEU A 121 -1.21 -6.95 3.40
C LEU A 121 -2.68 -6.83 2.99
N THR A 122 -3.30 -7.93 2.54
CA THR A 122 -4.73 -7.96 2.18
C THR A 122 -5.60 -7.64 3.40
N TRP A 123 -5.29 -8.23 4.56
CA TRP A 123 -5.96 -7.91 5.82
C TRP A 123 -5.80 -6.44 6.19
N LEU A 124 -4.57 -5.90 6.16
CA LEU A 124 -4.34 -4.50 6.49
C LEU A 124 -5.05 -3.53 5.54
N ALA A 125 -5.14 -3.87 4.26
CA ALA A 125 -5.70 -2.99 3.23
C ALA A 125 -7.22 -3.08 3.10
N ARG A 126 -7.81 -4.27 3.29
CA ARG A 126 -9.23 -4.58 2.97
C ARG A 126 -9.97 -5.32 4.08
N GLY A 127 -9.30 -5.70 5.16
CA GLY A 127 -9.90 -6.41 6.29
C GLY A 127 -10.14 -7.90 6.06
N HIS A 128 -9.71 -8.46 4.93
CA HIS A 128 -9.87 -9.89 4.66
C HIS A 128 -8.88 -10.71 5.49
N THR A 129 -9.37 -11.67 6.27
CA THR A 129 -8.54 -12.44 7.22
C THR A 129 -8.04 -13.77 6.66
N ASP A 130 -8.35 -14.11 5.41
CA ASP A 130 -7.94 -15.37 4.80
C ASP A 130 -6.41 -15.51 4.77
N GLY A 131 -5.90 -16.60 5.36
CA GLY A 131 -4.46 -16.85 5.47
C GLY A 131 -3.74 -16.03 6.54
N VAL A 132 -4.47 -15.34 7.42
CA VAL A 132 -3.92 -14.60 8.56
C VAL A 132 -4.40 -15.24 9.87
N GLU A 133 -3.45 -15.50 10.75
CA GLU A 133 -3.69 -16.01 12.10
C GLU A 133 -3.52 -14.88 13.12
N PHE A 134 -4.37 -14.89 14.15
CA PHE A 134 -4.38 -13.90 15.21
C PHE A 134 -4.29 -14.61 16.57
N ASP A 135 -3.40 -14.14 17.44
CA ASP A 135 -3.41 -14.53 18.84
C ASP A 135 -4.44 -13.68 19.60
N GLY A 136 -5.69 -14.17 19.59
CA GLY A 136 -6.86 -13.51 20.18
C GLY A 136 -7.87 -13.00 19.14
N PRO A 137 -8.77 -12.09 19.53
CA PRO A 137 -9.76 -11.53 18.60
C PRO A 137 -9.09 -10.71 17.49
N VAL A 138 -9.69 -10.69 16.30
CA VAL A 138 -9.23 -9.88 15.17
C VAL A 138 -9.29 -8.40 15.56
N PRO A 139 -8.15 -7.67 15.51
CA PRO A 139 -8.12 -6.26 15.88
C PRO A 139 -8.91 -5.40 14.89
N THR A 140 -9.62 -4.39 15.40
CA THR A 140 -10.18 -3.34 14.56
C THR A 140 -9.06 -2.46 14.03
N LEU A 141 -8.97 -2.33 12.71
CA LEU A 141 -8.04 -1.41 12.05
C LEU A 141 -8.68 -0.03 11.92
N PRO A 142 -7.90 1.06 12.04
CA PRO A 142 -8.37 2.39 11.69
C PRO A 142 -8.80 2.42 10.21
N PHE A 143 -9.87 3.17 9.91
CA PHE A 143 -10.33 3.34 8.54
C PHE A 143 -9.30 4.12 7.73
N GLY A 144 -8.76 3.50 6.69
CA GLY A 144 -7.82 4.13 5.79
C GLY A 144 -6.83 3.13 5.25
N GLY A 145 -7.20 2.45 4.17
CA GLY A 145 -6.27 1.84 3.22
C GLY A 145 -5.98 2.85 2.13
#